data_AF-A0AAD6GAE3-F1
#
_entry.id   AF-A0AAD6GAE3-F1
#
_cell.length_a   1.000
_cell.length_b   1.000
_cell.length_c   1.000
_cell.angle_alpha   90.00
_cell.angle_beta   90.00
_cell.angle_gamma   90.00
#
_symmetry.space_group_name_H-M   'P 1'
#
loop_
_entity.id
_entity.type
_entity.pdbx_description
1 polymer ?
#
loop_
_entity_poly.entity_id
_entity_poly.type
_entity_poly.pdbx_seq_one_letter_code
_entity_poly.pdbx_strand_id
1 'polypeptide(L)'
;MPPKRACDLCITRKVKCSGSWPCDTCRDAVKRVSCTYLTPPRKRGPKVRRVAKQTHGLEAQVVHLDILGDQPELLDSYTAAYHEELPGLPLTDPGGPRCISKAVLAPIVRLYQQYSYSVWPVVNANALLQRLEDVDPENTSHEAENIACLATALCAATMAQLHLAPVVDGVVMIDSTTMAQACLRIRGLCDKHREHLDISSLLVSFFLHVYHAKVNQRTSAMMYIQEAISGARILRLDEPIELDDLESQVDDLIANKSLVFPLLWVSERGYAMHLGLSPSYVDPPALESLENAPGIDIHVQGLLDLVKLFVAFNQISVRRRSQDEMNPLTYLTDTETKLSTLFLKLADQVSTRTADCHITREWMRTILWQEALSLGLLSSSSSTAVMTFSFPAQVSRDLLHSLRCFSETDLLPLGRDQLLKCFEVANALADTVLLTSAGTHPGFGLGPQDFLHALYQKLLPFLEQDTILKSILRGKTAEVLVMAPARLLTRQVDEHQQDHEYCSCNQTNS
;
A
#
# COMPACT_ATOMS: atom_id res chain seq x y z
N MET A 1 47.45 -1.73 28.31
CA MET A 1 47.85 -2.55 27.14
C MET A 1 47.46 -1.81 25.87
N PRO A 2 48.30 -1.72 24.84
CA PRO A 2 47.92 -1.04 23.61
C PRO A 2 46.75 -1.80 22.95
N PRO A 3 45.73 -1.11 22.40
CA PRO A 3 44.60 -1.75 21.74
C PRO A 3 45.10 -2.64 20.57
N LYS A 4 44.68 -3.91 20.54
CA LYS A 4 45.03 -4.91 19.50
C LYS A 4 44.46 -4.58 18.09
N ARG A 5 44.07 -3.33 17.83
CA ARG A 5 43.47 -2.90 16.57
C ARG A 5 44.01 -1.54 16.15
N ALA A 6 43.99 -1.26 14.85
CA ALA A 6 44.26 0.08 14.33
C ALA A 6 43.15 1.07 14.74
N CYS A 7 43.48 2.37 14.85
CA CYS A 7 42.50 3.42 15.13
C CYS A 7 41.59 3.66 13.92
N ASP A 8 40.44 4.31 14.15
CA ASP A 8 39.40 4.54 13.15
C ASP A 8 39.96 5.24 11.91
N LEU A 9 40.79 6.28 12.11
CA LEU A 9 41.36 7.06 11.00
C LEU A 9 42.37 6.26 10.17
N CYS A 10 43.22 5.45 10.82
CA CYS A 10 44.18 4.58 10.12
C CYS A 10 43.48 3.47 9.34
N ILE A 11 42.34 2.95 9.85
CA ILE A 11 41.50 1.98 9.14
C ILE A 11 40.90 2.63 7.89
N THR A 12 40.27 3.80 8.04
CA THR A 12 39.64 4.52 6.92
C THR A 12 40.65 4.91 5.85
N ARG A 13 41.84 5.37 6.25
CA ARG A 13 42.93 5.74 5.34
C ARG A 13 43.74 4.55 4.83
N LYS A 14 43.50 3.34 5.34
CA LYS A 14 44.25 2.10 5.03
C LYS A 14 45.77 2.26 5.20
N VAL A 15 46.19 2.91 6.28
CA VAL A 15 47.61 3.13 6.64
C VAL A 15 47.98 2.39 7.92
N LYS A 16 49.27 2.11 8.11
CA LYS A 16 49.76 1.38 9.30
C LYS A 16 49.54 2.21 10.56
N CYS A 17 48.94 1.61 11.59
CA CYS A 17 48.70 2.25 12.89
C CYS A 17 49.68 1.69 13.92
N SER A 18 50.31 2.55 14.73
CA SER A 18 51.21 2.11 15.80
C SER A 18 50.49 1.65 17.08
N GLY A 19 49.19 1.92 17.20
CA GLY A 19 48.39 1.44 18.33
C GLY A 19 48.61 2.18 19.66
N SER A 20 49.50 3.18 19.72
CA SER A 20 49.59 4.14 20.82
C SER A 20 48.44 5.15 20.77
N TRP A 21 48.14 5.85 21.88
CA TRP A 21 47.13 6.91 21.90
C TRP A 21 47.75 8.27 22.28
N PRO A 22 47.71 9.28 21.39
CA PRO A 22 47.38 9.16 19.96
C PRO A 22 48.46 8.37 19.19
N CYS A 23 48.08 7.69 18.10
CA CYS A 23 49.03 6.92 17.29
C CYS A 23 49.93 7.84 16.46
N ASP A 24 51.11 7.38 16.08
CA ASP A 24 52.13 8.23 15.44
C ASP A 24 51.64 8.80 14.10
N THR A 25 50.92 7.99 13.32
CA THR A 25 50.30 8.44 12.06
C THR A 25 49.22 9.51 12.25
N CYS A 26 48.52 9.53 13.39
CA CYS A 26 47.55 10.59 13.71
C CYS A 26 48.23 11.81 14.34
N ARG A 27 49.35 11.61 15.04
CA ARG A 27 50.17 12.67 15.65
C ARG A 27 50.88 13.51 14.59
N ASP A 28 51.45 12.84 13.58
CA ASP A 28 52.28 13.45 12.54
C ASP A 28 51.45 13.95 11.34
N ALA A 29 50.12 13.92 11.45
CA ALA A 29 49.25 14.42 10.41
C ALA A 29 49.34 15.95 10.32
N VAL A 30 49.48 16.47 9.09
CA VAL A 30 49.60 17.91 8.78
C VAL A 30 48.41 18.74 9.33
N LYS A 31 47.24 18.11 9.50
CA LYS A 31 46.07 18.71 10.16
C LYS A 31 45.80 17.97 11.46
N ARG A 32 45.42 18.71 12.51
CA ARG A 32 45.07 18.15 13.82
C ARG A 32 43.86 17.24 13.67
N VAL A 33 44.05 15.93 13.84
CA VAL A 33 43.02 14.90 13.70
C VAL A 33 42.86 14.14 15.01
N SER A 34 41.62 13.75 15.33
CA SER A 34 41.31 12.98 16.53
C SER A 34 41.61 11.49 16.30
N CYS A 35 42.54 10.94 17.08
CA CYS A 35 42.83 9.50 17.08
C CYS A 35 41.78 8.78 17.95
N THR A 36 40.80 8.12 17.33
CA THR A 36 39.70 7.45 18.04
C THR A 36 39.65 5.95 17.77
N TYR A 37 39.02 5.22 18.69
CA TYR A 37 38.76 3.78 18.61
C TYR A 37 37.28 3.51 18.91
N LEU A 38 36.39 4.36 18.40
CA LEU A 38 34.97 4.34 18.73
C LEU A 38 34.16 3.45 17.77
N THR A 39 34.68 3.16 16.58
CA THR A 39 33.97 2.31 15.62
C THR A 39 34.01 0.85 16.09
N PRO A 40 32.88 0.15 16.26
CA PRO A 40 32.88 -1.27 16.61
C PRO A 40 33.49 -2.11 15.47
N PRO A 41 34.33 -3.13 15.76
CA PRO A 41 34.90 -3.97 14.73
C PRO A 41 33.81 -4.83 14.09
N ARG A 42 33.63 -4.73 12.77
CA ARG A 42 32.73 -5.62 12.02
C ARG A 42 33.29 -7.05 12.02
N LYS A 43 32.49 -8.04 12.43
CA LYS A 43 32.85 -9.46 12.29
C LYS A 43 32.98 -9.79 10.81
N ARG A 44 34.08 -10.40 10.39
CA ARG A 44 34.23 -10.91 9.02
C ARG A 44 33.30 -12.13 8.89
N GLY A 45 32.39 -12.09 7.93
CA GLY A 45 31.53 -13.23 7.59
C GLY A 45 32.33 -14.45 7.12
N PRO A 46 31.67 -15.62 6.98
CA PRO A 46 32.31 -16.86 6.56
C PRO A 46 33.02 -16.70 5.21
N LYS A 47 34.23 -17.24 5.08
CA LYS A 47 34.99 -17.23 3.81
C LYS A 47 34.30 -18.14 2.78
N VAL A 48 33.56 -17.56 1.85
CA VAL A 48 33.09 -18.26 0.65
C VAL A 48 34.26 -18.37 -0.35
N ARG A 49 34.56 -19.59 -0.78
CA ARG A 49 35.59 -19.93 -1.77
C ARG A 49 35.15 -19.39 -3.14
N ARG A 50 35.88 -18.43 -3.72
CA ARG A 50 35.62 -17.90 -5.06
C ARG A 50 36.22 -18.82 -6.13
N VAL A 51 35.39 -19.28 -7.06
CA VAL A 51 35.82 -19.77 -8.38
C VAL A 51 35.94 -18.56 -9.31
N ALA A 52 37.05 -18.48 -10.03
CA ALA A 52 37.39 -17.37 -10.90
C ALA A 52 36.63 -17.43 -12.23
N LYS A 53 36.12 -16.28 -12.69
CA LYS A 53 35.91 -16.02 -14.12
C LYS A 53 36.19 -14.54 -14.40
N GLN A 54 37.19 -14.34 -15.26
CA GLN A 54 37.54 -13.07 -15.87
C GLN A 54 36.49 -12.71 -16.92
N THR A 55 36.10 -11.44 -17.02
CA THR A 55 35.97 -10.69 -18.29
C THR A 55 35.81 -9.19 -18.02
N HIS A 56 36.25 -8.39 -18.99
CA HIS A 56 36.62 -6.99 -18.94
C HIS A 56 35.45 -5.97 -18.91
N GLY A 57 35.73 -4.85 -18.21
CA GLY A 57 35.37 -3.44 -18.44
C GLY A 57 34.10 -3.04 -19.19
N LEU A 58 33.29 -2.21 -18.52
CA LEU A 58 32.90 -0.86 -18.95
C LEU A 58 32.18 -0.15 -17.77
N GLU A 59 32.60 1.08 -17.49
CA GLU A 59 32.10 1.93 -16.41
C GLU A 59 30.78 2.61 -16.79
N ALA A 60 29.78 2.52 -15.92
CA ALA A 60 28.68 3.48 -15.82
C ALA A 60 28.27 3.57 -14.34
N GLN A 61 28.52 4.73 -13.72
CA GLN A 61 28.07 5.03 -12.36
C GLN A 61 26.58 5.33 -12.39
N VAL A 62 25.77 4.41 -11.86
CA VAL A 62 24.37 4.64 -11.53
C VAL A 62 24.30 4.87 -10.02
N VAL A 63 23.89 6.08 -9.63
CA VAL A 63 23.52 6.40 -8.25
C VAL A 63 22.05 6.02 -8.09
N HIS A 64 21.80 4.82 -7.57
CA HIS A 64 20.46 4.38 -7.18
C HIS A 64 20.12 5.02 -5.82
N LEU A 65 19.05 5.81 -5.76
CA LEU A 65 18.51 6.31 -4.50
C LEU A 65 17.59 5.20 -3.94
N ASP A 66 18.20 4.23 -3.26
CA ASP A 66 17.47 3.18 -2.54
C ASP A 66 16.79 3.78 -1.31
N ILE A 67 15.49 4.05 -1.41
CA ILE A 67 14.63 4.26 -0.25
C ILE A 67 13.70 3.06 -0.16
N LEU A 68 13.88 2.32 0.95
CA LEU A 68 13.13 1.15 1.44
C LEU A 68 13.40 -0.18 0.73
N GLY A 69 14.43 -0.89 1.20
CA GLY A 69 14.62 -2.28 0.78
C GLY A 69 15.82 -3.02 1.36
N ASP A 70 16.27 -2.75 2.60
CA ASP A 70 17.07 -3.74 3.32
C ASP A 70 17.19 -3.36 4.81
N GLN A 71 16.54 -4.11 5.70
CA GLN A 71 17.14 -4.43 6.99
C GLN A 71 16.75 -5.83 7.45
N PRO A 72 17.72 -6.58 8.00
CA PRO A 72 17.53 -7.95 8.47
C PRO A 72 16.69 -7.99 9.74
N GLU A 73 15.92 -9.07 9.86
CA GLU A 73 15.25 -9.56 11.06
C GLU A 73 16.11 -9.34 12.32
N LEU A 74 15.69 -8.42 13.18
CA LEU A 74 16.18 -8.34 14.56
C LEU A 74 15.09 -7.78 15.48
N LEU A 75 13.97 -8.50 15.57
CA LEU A 75 13.00 -8.30 16.65
C LEU A 75 12.39 -9.63 17.13
N ASP A 76 13.23 -10.65 17.30
CA ASP A 76 12.84 -11.97 17.82
C ASP A 76 13.55 -12.32 19.14
N SER A 77 13.95 -11.33 19.96
CA SER A 77 14.68 -11.61 21.22
C SER A 77 14.18 -10.93 22.49
N TYR A 78 12.91 -10.47 22.55
CA TYR A 78 12.40 -9.77 23.75
C TYR A 78 11.16 -10.38 24.40
N THR A 79 10.74 -11.59 24.05
CA THR A 79 9.63 -12.31 24.72
C THR A 79 9.98 -13.74 25.16
N ALA A 80 11.27 -14.09 25.19
CA ALA A 80 11.76 -15.37 25.70
C ALA A 80 12.55 -15.20 27.01
N ALA A 81 11.90 -14.73 28.07
CA ALA A 81 12.37 -14.91 29.44
C ALA A 81 11.19 -14.72 30.41
N TYR A 82 11.08 -15.60 31.40
CA TYR A 82 10.01 -15.75 32.41
C TYR A 82 8.92 -16.78 32.11
N HIS A 83 9.32 -18.01 31.81
CA HIS A 83 8.61 -19.20 32.31
C HIS A 83 9.54 -19.92 33.29
N GLU A 84 9.34 -19.67 34.58
CA GLU A 84 9.90 -20.48 35.66
C GLU A 84 8.97 -21.69 35.82
N GLU A 85 9.47 -22.89 35.50
CA GLU A 85 8.71 -24.14 35.59
C GLU A 85 8.39 -24.48 37.05
N LEU A 86 7.11 -24.45 37.40
CA LEU A 86 6.56 -25.12 38.60
C LEU A 86 5.82 -26.38 38.14
N PRO A 87 6.12 -27.57 38.67
CA PRO A 87 5.54 -28.80 38.18
C PRO A 87 4.17 -29.09 38.83
N GLY A 88 3.16 -29.31 37.97
CA GLY A 88 2.03 -30.17 38.29
C GLY A 88 0.64 -29.53 38.21
N LEU A 89 0.06 -29.43 37.01
CA LEU A 89 -1.38 -29.38 36.74
C LEU A 89 -1.66 -29.96 35.33
N PRO A 90 -2.84 -30.55 35.04
CA PRO A 90 -3.08 -31.33 33.83
C PRO A 90 -3.09 -30.49 32.56
N LEU A 91 -2.49 -31.03 31.49
CA LEU A 91 -2.36 -30.44 30.16
C LEU A 91 -3.73 -30.16 29.51
N THR A 92 -4.12 -28.89 29.40
CA THR A 92 -5.11 -28.40 28.43
C THR A 92 -4.41 -28.05 27.11
N ASP A 93 -5.03 -28.41 25.98
CA ASP A 93 -4.54 -28.19 24.61
C ASP A 93 -4.03 -26.74 24.40
N PRO A 94 -2.79 -26.51 23.91
CA PRO A 94 -2.25 -25.16 23.69
C PRO A 94 -2.87 -24.42 22.49
N GLY A 95 -3.73 -25.08 21.71
CA GLY A 95 -4.37 -24.48 20.54
C GLY A 95 -5.66 -23.75 20.90
N GLY A 96 -5.79 -22.48 20.49
CA GLY A 96 -7.04 -21.72 20.60
C GLY A 96 -8.27 -22.41 19.96
N PRO A 97 -9.46 -21.76 20.00
CA PRO A 97 -10.72 -22.40 19.65
C PRO A 97 -10.68 -23.06 18.26
N ARG A 98 -11.19 -24.29 18.17
CA ARG A 98 -11.29 -25.05 16.90
C ARG A 98 -12.30 -24.41 15.96
N CYS A 99 -13.45 -24.01 16.49
CA CYS A 99 -14.53 -23.32 15.77
C CYS A 99 -14.96 -22.08 16.54
N ILE A 100 -15.55 -21.11 15.85
CA ILE A 100 -16.05 -19.87 16.44
C ILE A 100 -17.57 -19.87 16.31
N SER A 101 -18.26 -19.54 17.40
CA SER A 101 -19.71 -19.59 17.46
C SER A 101 -20.36 -18.60 16.49
N LYS A 102 -21.53 -18.97 15.97
CA LYS A 102 -22.37 -18.10 15.13
C LYS A 102 -22.64 -16.76 15.81
N ALA A 103 -22.80 -16.76 17.13
CA ALA A 103 -23.05 -15.55 17.93
C ALA A 103 -21.91 -14.51 17.80
N VAL A 104 -20.66 -14.96 17.67
CA VAL A 104 -19.48 -14.09 17.47
C VAL A 104 -19.34 -13.67 16.01
N LEU A 105 -19.56 -14.59 15.06
CA LEU A 105 -19.42 -14.32 13.63
C LEU A 105 -20.49 -13.34 13.12
N ALA A 106 -21.73 -13.49 13.57
CA ALA A 106 -22.86 -12.76 12.99
C ALA A 106 -22.76 -11.22 13.07
N PRO A 107 -22.36 -10.60 14.21
CA PRO A 107 -22.13 -9.16 14.27
C PRO A 107 -21.04 -8.68 13.30
N ILE A 108 -19.97 -9.46 13.14
CA ILE A 108 -18.83 -9.09 12.27
C ILE A 108 -19.23 -9.20 10.79
N VAL A 109 -20.02 -10.21 10.41
CA VAL A 109 -20.61 -10.31 9.06
C VAL A 109 -21.51 -9.12 8.74
N ARG A 110 -22.25 -8.58 9.72
CA ARG A 110 -23.03 -7.35 9.54
C ARG A 110 -22.13 -6.12 9.34
N LEU A 111 -21.00 -6.03 10.05
CA LEU A 111 -20.01 -4.97 9.83
C LEU A 111 -19.36 -5.07 8.44
N TYR A 112 -19.12 -6.28 7.95
CA TYR A 112 -18.72 -6.48 6.56
C TYR A 112 -19.77 -5.90 5.61
N GLN A 113 -21.05 -6.26 5.77
CA GLN A 113 -22.12 -5.73 4.91
C GLN A 113 -22.19 -4.20 4.91
N GLN A 114 -21.98 -3.59 6.08
CA GLN A 114 -22.10 -2.15 6.26
C GLN A 114 -20.89 -1.37 5.71
N TYR A 115 -19.68 -1.85 5.94
CA TYR A 115 -18.46 -1.06 5.70
C TYR A 115 -17.57 -1.64 4.61
N SER A 116 -17.48 -2.97 4.50
CA SER A 116 -16.49 -3.64 3.63
C SER A 116 -17.09 -4.23 2.36
N TYR A 117 -18.42 -4.41 2.28
CA TYR A 117 -19.11 -4.94 1.09
C TYR A 117 -18.80 -4.11 -0.15
N SER A 118 -18.74 -2.78 -0.01
CA SER A 118 -18.38 -1.94 -1.14
C SER A 118 -17.00 -2.29 -1.70
N VAL A 119 -16.06 -2.73 -0.86
CA VAL A 119 -14.67 -3.10 -1.21
C VAL A 119 -14.53 -4.57 -1.65
N TRP A 120 -15.40 -5.47 -1.19
CA TRP A 120 -15.41 -6.88 -1.57
C TRP A 120 -16.85 -7.37 -1.85
N PRO A 121 -17.51 -6.94 -2.94
CA PRO A 121 -18.96 -7.14 -3.15
C PRO A 121 -19.28 -8.55 -3.69
N VAL A 122 -18.75 -9.59 -3.04
CA VAL A 122 -18.75 -10.98 -3.55
C VAL A 122 -19.41 -11.98 -2.60
N VAL A 123 -19.63 -11.63 -1.33
CA VAL A 123 -20.36 -12.48 -0.37
C VAL A 123 -21.69 -11.85 -0.01
N ASN A 124 -22.78 -12.60 -0.19
CA ASN A 124 -24.11 -12.21 0.27
C ASN A 124 -24.22 -12.43 1.79
N ALA A 125 -24.13 -11.35 2.57
CA ALA A 125 -24.14 -11.43 4.02
C ALA A 125 -25.43 -12.04 4.59
N ASN A 126 -26.58 -11.77 3.97
CA ASN A 126 -27.86 -12.29 4.44
C ASN A 126 -27.95 -13.81 4.22
N ALA A 127 -27.59 -14.28 3.02
CA ALA A 127 -27.54 -15.72 2.72
C ALA A 127 -26.53 -16.43 3.63
N LEU A 128 -25.35 -15.85 3.83
CA LEU A 128 -24.32 -16.38 4.73
C LEU A 128 -24.86 -16.53 6.17
N LEU A 129 -25.52 -15.51 6.72
CA LEU A 129 -26.08 -15.55 8.08
C LEU A 129 -27.22 -16.57 8.24
N GLN A 130 -28.01 -16.78 7.19
CA GLN A 130 -29.11 -17.76 7.18
C GLN A 130 -28.58 -19.19 7.23
N ARG A 131 -27.53 -19.49 6.45
CA ARG A 131 -26.93 -20.83 6.36
C ARG A 131 -25.85 -21.12 7.40
N LEU A 132 -25.36 -20.09 8.10
CA LEU A 132 -24.33 -20.27 9.14
C LEU A 132 -24.92 -21.04 10.33
N GLU A 133 -24.27 -22.14 10.69
CA GLU A 133 -24.59 -23.01 11.83
C GLU A 133 -23.37 -23.12 12.76
N ASP A 134 -23.60 -23.49 14.02
CA ASP A 134 -22.50 -23.79 14.94
C ASP A 134 -21.87 -25.14 14.55
N VAL A 135 -20.55 -25.16 14.37
CA VAL A 135 -19.82 -26.35 13.91
C VAL A 135 -19.47 -27.25 15.10
N ASP A 136 -20.04 -28.46 15.09
CA ASP A 136 -19.67 -29.58 15.94
C ASP A 136 -18.77 -30.57 15.15
N PRO A 137 -17.52 -30.83 15.59
CA PRO A 137 -16.55 -31.67 14.87
C PRO A 137 -16.99 -33.12 14.62
N GLU A 138 -18.03 -33.63 15.30
CA GLU A 138 -18.49 -35.02 15.10
C GLU A 138 -19.75 -35.14 14.25
N ASN A 139 -20.53 -34.06 14.09
CA ASN A 139 -21.89 -34.11 13.55
C ASN A 139 -22.16 -33.13 12.40
N THR A 140 -21.19 -32.30 12.02
CA THR A 140 -21.41 -31.24 11.01
C THR A 140 -21.20 -31.75 9.60
N SER A 141 -22.05 -31.29 8.66
CA SER A 141 -21.87 -31.60 7.24
C SER A 141 -20.68 -30.83 6.66
N HIS A 142 -20.04 -31.38 5.62
CA HIS A 142 -18.96 -30.66 4.92
C HIS A 142 -19.40 -29.31 4.35
N GLU A 143 -20.66 -29.16 3.97
CA GLU A 143 -21.20 -27.89 3.50
C GLU A 143 -21.21 -26.84 4.62
N ALA A 144 -21.65 -27.21 5.83
CA ALA A 144 -21.63 -26.33 6.99
C ALA A 144 -20.20 -25.98 7.43
N GLU A 145 -19.23 -26.91 7.33
CA GLU A 145 -17.81 -26.62 7.54
C GLU A 145 -17.27 -25.59 6.53
N ASN A 146 -17.59 -25.74 5.24
CA ASN A 146 -17.18 -24.80 4.20
C ASN A 146 -17.76 -23.39 4.41
N ILE A 147 -19.04 -23.33 4.79
CA ILE A 147 -19.73 -22.06 5.11
C ILE A 147 -19.09 -21.40 6.34
N ALA A 148 -18.83 -22.17 7.39
CA ALA A 148 -18.14 -21.67 8.59
C ALA A 148 -16.71 -21.22 8.27
N CYS A 149 -15.99 -21.94 7.40
CA CYS A 149 -14.65 -21.58 6.95
C CYS A 149 -14.66 -20.23 6.22
N LEU A 150 -15.58 -20.04 5.29
CA LEU A 150 -15.78 -18.77 4.57
C LEU A 150 -16.16 -17.63 5.53
N ALA A 151 -17.13 -17.86 6.43
CA ALA A 151 -17.55 -16.87 7.41
C ALA A 151 -16.40 -16.45 8.33
N THR A 152 -15.59 -17.42 8.77
CA THR A 152 -14.45 -17.16 9.67
C THR A 152 -13.35 -16.39 8.94
N ALA A 153 -13.02 -16.75 7.69
CA ALA A 153 -12.06 -16.01 6.87
C ALA A 153 -12.51 -14.56 6.63
N LEU A 154 -13.78 -14.38 6.25
CA LEU A 154 -14.40 -13.07 6.06
C LEU A 154 -14.35 -12.22 7.33
N CYS A 155 -14.65 -12.81 8.48
CA CYS A 155 -14.59 -12.12 9.76
C CYS A 155 -13.15 -11.71 10.12
N ALA A 156 -12.16 -12.58 9.88
CA ALA A 156 -10.75 -12.27 10.12
C ALA A 156 -10.28 -11.07 9.29
N ALA A 157 -10.62 -11.08 8.00
CA ALA A 157 -10.36 -9.97 7.08
C ALA A 157 -11.06 -8.69 7.52
N THR A 158 -12.34 -8.76 7.86
CA THR A 158 -13.15 -7.59 8.28
C THR A 158 -12.63 -6.98 9.58
N MET A 159 -12.32 -7.81 10.57
CA MET A 159 -11.73 -7.35 11.83
C MET A 159 -10.38 -6.65 11.61
N ALA A 160 -9.51 -7.23 10.79
CA ALA A 160 -8.21 -6.66 10.49
C ALA A 160 -8.32 -5.36 9.66
N GLN A 161 -9.27 -5.29 8.73
CA GLN A 161 -9.51 -4.13 7.87
C GLN A 161 -10.06 -2.93 8.63
N LEU A 162 -11.03 -3.16 9.51
CA LEU A 162 -11.73 -2.11 10.26
C LEU A 162 -11.10 -1.83 11.63
N HIS A 163 -9.99 -2.51 11.95
CA HIS A 163 -9.32 -2.42 13.26
C HIS A 163 -10.28 -2.67 14.44
N LEU A 164 -11.13 -3.70 14.31
CA LEU A 164 -12.11 -4.03 15.35
C LEU A 164 -11.42 -4.49 16.63
N ALA A 165 -11.95 -4.08 17.77
CA ALA A 165 -11.53 -4.60 19.06
C ALA A 165 -11.84 -6.11 19.16
N PRO A 166 -11.03 -6.87 19.92
CA PRO A 166 -11.33 -8.28 20.17
C PRO A 166 -12.70 -8.48 20.82
N VAL A 167 -13.38 -9.56 20.44
CA VAL A 167 -14.70 -9.93 20.97
C VAL A 167 -14.53 -11.00 22.06
N VAL A 168 -15.29 -10.87 23.14
CA VAL A 168 -15.29 -11.86 24.23
C VAL A 168 -16.31 -12.95 23.91
N ASP A 169 -15.87 -14.21 23.83
CA ASP A 169 -16.75 -15.40 23.78
C ASP A 169 -16.49 -16.27 25.02
N GLY A 170 -17.37 -16.15 26.02
CA GLY A 170 -17.16 -16.75 27.34
C GLY A 170 -15.89 -16.23 28.02
N VAL A 171 -14.84 -17.04 28.04
CA VAL A 171 -13.53 -16.72 28.65
C VAL A 171 -12.45 -16.45 27.58
N VAL A 172 -12.77 -16.67 26.30
CA VAL A 172 -11.81 -16.56 25.20
C VAL A 172 -11.94 -15.18 24.55
N MET A 173 -10.80 -14.50 24.42
CA MET A 173 -10.69 -13.29 23.61
C MET A 173 -10.47 -13.69 22.16
N ILE A 174 -11.37 -13.29 21.28
CA ILE A 174 -11.31 -13.58 19.85
C ILE A 174 -10.92 -12.29 19.12
N ASP A 175 -9.68 -12.23 18.68
CA ASP A 175 -9.16 -11.21 17.78
C ASP A 175 -9.10 -11.72 16.32
N SER A 176 -8.64 -10.87 15.40
CA SER A 176 -8.51 -11.23 13.99
C SER A 176 -7.54 -12.39 13.76
N THR A 177 -6.50 -12.51 14.59
CA THR A 177 -5.52 -13.61 14.51
C THR A 177 -6.12 -14.94 14.94
N THR A 178 -6.87 -14.96 16.04
CA THR A 178 -7.60 -16.13 16.53
C THR A 178 -8.63 -16.59 15.48
N MET A 179 -9.31 -15.63 14.85
CA MET A 179 -10.24 -15.88 13.75
C MET A 179 -9.53 -16.53 12.55
N ALA A 180 -8.41 -15.97 12.08
CA ALA A 180 -7.64 -16.55 10.98
C ALA A 180 -7.12 -17.96 11.30
N GLN A 181 -6.67 -18.21 12.53
CA GLN A 181 -6.23 -19.53 12.96
C GLN A 181 -7.37 -20.55 12.97
N ALA A 182 -8.56 -20.18 13.46
CA ALA A 182 -9.74 -21.04 13.42
C ALA A 182 -10.12 -21.38 11.97
N CYS A 183 -10.09 -20.41 11.06
CA CYS A 183 -10.30 -20.66 9.63
C CYS A 183 -9.31 -21.69 9.07
N LEU A 184 -8.01 -21.56 9.36
CA LEU A 184 -6.99 -22.50 8.89
C LEU A 184 -7.17 -23.90 9.48
N ARG A 185 -7.64 -24.03 10.72
CA ARG A 185 -7.98 -25.32 11.34
C ARG A 185 -9.15 -25.97 10.60
N ILE A 186 -10.25 -25.25 10.37
CA ILE A 186 -11.41 -25.76 9.62
C ILE A 186 -10.96 -26.20 8.22
N ARG A 187 -10.23 -25.33 7.51
CA ARG A 187 -9.69 -25.63 6.17
C ARG A 187 -8.80 -26.86 6.12
N GLY A 188 -8.02 -27.11 7.17
CA GLY A 188 -7.15 -28.28 7.28
C GLY A 188 -7.87 -29.60 7.58
N LEU A 189 -9.07 -29.54 8.17
CA LEU A 189 -9.92 -30.70 8.44
C LEU A 189 -10.74 -31.12 7.21
N CYS A 190 -11.02 -30.18 6.30
CA CYS A 190 -11.66 -30.48 5.03
C CYS A 190 -10.69 -31.23 4.08
N ASP A 191 -10.57 -32.55 4.25
CA ASP A 191 -9.72 -33.45 3.44
C ASP A 191 -9.89 -33.26 1.91
N LYS A 192 -11.05 -32.75 1.49
CA LYS A 192 -11.44 -32.58 0.07
C LYS A 192 -11.25 -31.17 -0.49
N HIS A 193 -10.80 -30.19 0.30
CA HIS A 193 -10.62 -28.80 -0.17
C HIS A 193 -9.76 -28.69 -1.43
N ARG A 194 -8.78 -29.61 -1.60
CA ARG A 194 -7.89 -29.62 -2.77
C ARG A 194 -8.46 -30.37 -3.98
N GLU A 195 -9.49 -31.19 -3.79
CA GLU A 195 -10.08 -32.03 -4.84
C GLU A 195 -11.43 -31.49 -5.34
N HIS A 196 -12.16 -30.74 -4.50
CA HIS A 196 -13.46 -30.14 -4.82
C HIS A 196 -13.37 -28.62 -4.65
N LEU A 197 -12.79 -27.96 -5.66
CA LEU A 197 -12.64 -26.53 -5.67
C LEU A 197 -13.96 -25.85 -6.07
N ASP A 198 -14.39 -24.86 -5.28
CA ASP A 198 -15.54 -24.01 -5.56
C ASP A 198 -15.22 -22.53 -5.31
N ILE A 199 -16.15 -21.61 -5.64
CA ILE A 199 -15.92 -20.17 -5.46
C ILE A 199 -15.72 -19.82 -3.98
N SER A 200 -16.42 -20.49 -3.06
CA SER A 200 -16.26 -20.29 -1.61
C SER A 200 -14.82 -20.56 -1.16
N SER A 201 -14.20 -21.63 -1.66
CA SER A 201 -12.80 -22.00 -1.42
C SER A 201 -11.81 -20.94 -1.92
N LEU A 202 -12.12 -20.30 -3.06
CA LEU A 202 -11.34 -19.17 -3.59
C LEU A 202 -11.45 -17.96 -2.67
N LEU A 203 -12.67 -17.64 -2.22
CA LEU A 203 -12.92 -16.51 -1.35
C LEU A 203 -12.31 -16.69 0.05
N VAL A 204 -12.26 -17.90 0.59
CA VAL A 204 -11.48 -18.21 1.81
C VAL A 204 -10.02 -17.80 1.62
N SER A 205 -9.40 -18.21 0.51
CA SER A 205 -8.01 -17.86 0.20
C SER A 205 -7.84 -16.35 0.01
N PHE A 206 -8.78 -15.69 -0.66
CA PHE A 206 -8.80 -14.23 -0.81
C PHE A 206 -8.88 -13.50 0.54
N PHE A 207 -9.79 -13.88 1.43
CA PHE A 207 -9.93 -13.23 2.73
C PHE A 207 -8.74 -13.52 3.65
N LEU A 208 -8.12 -14.70 3.55
CA LEU A 208 -6.83 -14.96 4.20
C LEU A 208 -5.74 -14.03 3.66
N HIS A 209 -5.66 -13.79 2.34
CA HIS A 209 -4.78 -12.77 1.78
C HIS A 209 -5.03 -11.40 2.40
N VAL A 210 -6.29 -10.95 2.43
CA VAL A 210 -6.66 -9.65 3.01
C VAL A 210 -6.19 -9.57 4.46
N TYR A 211 -6.51 -10.56 5.29
CA TYR A 211 -6.06 -10.61 6.69
C TYR A 211 -4.53 -10.50 6.79
N HIS A 212 -3.78 -11.37 6.11
CA HIS A 212 -2.32 -11.39 6.17
C HIS A 212 -1.68 -10.10 5.66
N ALA A 213 -2.29 -9.45 4.66
CA ALA A 213 -1.83 -8.15 4.16
C ALA A 213 -1.98 -7.06 5.25
N LYS A 214 -3.10 -7.02 5.98
CA LYS A 214 -3.33 -6.02 7.05
C LYS A 214 -2.43 -6.21 8.27
N VAL A 215 -2.13 -7.46 8.63
CA VAL A 215 -1.14 -7.76 9.69
C VAL A 215 0.31 -7.75 9.20
N ASN A 216 0.56 -7.26 7.97
CA ASN A 216 1.89 -7.11 7.35
C ASN A 216 2.70 -8.42 7.25
N GLN A 217 2.02 -9.56 7.10
CA GLN A 217 2.63 -10.87 6.82
C GLN A 217 2.76 -11.08 5.32
N ARG A 218 3.77 -10.44 4.73
CA ARG A 218 3.94 -10.25 3.28
C ARG A 218 3.91 -11.55 2.48
N THR A 219 4.68 -12.54 2.90
CA THR A 219 4.79 -13.84 2.21
C THR A 219 3.45 -14.58 2.21
N SER A 220 2.82 -14.73 3.38
CA SER A 220 1.52 -15.41 3.50
C SER A 220 0.46 -14.72 2.65
N ALA A 221 0.38 -13.39 2.72
CA ALA A 221 -0.55 -12.63 1.91
C ALA A 221 -0.36 -12.88 0.40
N MET A 222 0.89 -12.88 -0.09
CA MET A 222 1.18 -13.16 -1.50
C MET A 222 0.81 -14.59 -1.90
N MET A 223 1.15 -15.59 -1.07
CA MET A 223 0.83 -16.99 -1.34
C MET A 223 -0.67 -17.22 -1.44
N TYR A 224 -1.47 -16.63 -0.54
CA TYR A 224 -2.92 -16.80 -0.54
C TYR A 224 -3.62 -16.13 -1.73
N ILE A 225 -3.16 -14.96 -2.19
CA ILE A 225 -3.75 -14.35 -3.38
C ILE A 225 -3.40 -15.13 -4.65
N GLN A 226 -2.19 -15.68 -4.73
CA GLN A 226 -1.78 -16.53 -5.84
C GLN A 226 -2.51 -17.88 -5.84
N GLU A 227 -2.80 -18.43 -4.65
CA GLU A 227 -3.68 -19.60 -4.49
C GLU A 227 -5.08 -19.30 -5.04
N ALA A 228 -5.68 -18.16 -4.65
CA ALA A 228 -7.00 -17.74 -5.14
C ALA A 228 -7.02 -17.54 -6.66
N ILE A 229 -6.00 -16.87 -7.24
CA ILE A 229 -5.86 -16.70 -8.69
C ILE A 229 -5.74 -18.05 -9.40
N SER A 230 -4.91 -18.95 -8.88
CA SER A 230 -4.73 -20.29 -9.45
C SER A 230 -6.04 -21.06 -9.46
N GLY A 231 -6.79 -21.01 -8.36
CA GLY A 231 -8.08 -21.67 -8.27
C GLY A 231 -9.14 -21.04 -9.19
N ALA A 232 -9.18 -19.71 -9.32
CA ALA A 232 -10.10 -19.05 -10.24
C ALA A 232 -9.91 -19.50 -11.68
N ARG A 233 -8.67 -19.77 -12.09
CA ARG A 233 -8.35 -20.31 -13.42
C ARG A 233 -8.75 -21.76 -13.60
N ILE A 234 -8.60 -22.59 -12.55
CA ILE A 234 -9.10 -23.97 -12.57
C ILE A 234 -10.62 -24.00 -12.79
N LEU A 235 -11.33 -23.01 -12.22
CA LEU A 235 -12.77 -22.81 -12.42
C LEU A 235 -13.12 -22.01 -13.70
N ARG A 236 -12.12 -21.64 -14.52
CA ARG A 236 -12.27 -20.84 -15.76
C ARG A 236 -13.03 -19.51 -15.56
N LEU A 237 -12.88 -18.90 -14.39
CA LEU A 237 -13.48 -17.58 -14.09
C LEU A 237 -12.74 -16.41 -14.78
N ASP A 238 -11.58 -16.69 -15.39
CA ASP A 238 -10.82 -15.75 -16.20
C ASP A 238 -11.32 -15.62 -17.64
N GLU A 239 -12.20 -16.52 -18.08
CA GLU A 239 -12.83 -16.48 -19.39
C GLU A 239 -14.12 -15.63 -19.39
N PRO A 240 -14.55 -15.08 -20.55
CA PRO A 240 -15.80 -14.34 -20.64
C PRO A 240 -16.97 -15.25 -20.26
N ILE A 241 -17.74 -14.82 -19.26
CA ILE A 241 -18.91 -15.59 -18.82
C ILE A 241 -20.06 -15.31 -19.79
N GLU A 242 -20.64 -16.36 -20.39
CA GLU A 242 -21.89 -16.24 -21.15
C GLU A 242 -23.04 -15.96 -20.17
N LEU A 243 -23.89 -14.98 -20.48
CA LEU A 243 -24.95 -14.50 -19.57
C LEU A 243 -25.90 -15.63 -19.12
N ASP A 244 -26.10 -16.66 -19.97
CA ASP A 244 -26.96 -17.82 -19.69
C ASP A 244 -26.37 -18.80 -18.64
N ASP A 245 -25.04 -18.81 -18.43
CA ASP A 245 -24.38 -19.67 -17.44
C ASP A 245 -24.43 -19.08 -16.01
N LEU A 246 -24.72 -17.79 -15.87
CA LEU A 246 -24.80 -17.10 -14.56
C LEU A 246 -26.12 -17.35 -13.83
N GLU A 247 -27.21 -17.60 -14.56
CA GLU A 247 -28.55 -17.79 -14.00
C GLU A 247 -28.86 -19.26 -13.65
N SER A 248 -28.09 -20.22 -14.18
CA SER A 248 -28.41 -21.65 -14.09
C SER A 248 -27.85 -22.37 -12.85
N GLN A 249 -26.93 -21.74 -12.10
CA GLN A 249 -26.43 -22.25 -10.81
C GLN A 249 -26.47 -21.17 -9.73
N VAL A 250 -27.66 -20.86 -9.21
CA VAL A 250 -27.84 -19.82 -8.17
C VAL A 250 -27.50 -20.37 -6.79
N ASP A 251 -26.21 -20.59 -6.53
CA ASP A 251 -25.73 -20.48 -5.14
C ASP A 251 -25.85 -19.02 -4.71
N ASP A 252 -26.88 -18.72 -3.90
CA ASP A 252 -27.21 -17.38 -3.40
C ASP A 252 -26.15 -16.79 -2.44
N LEU A 253 -25.18 -17.61 -2.01
CA LEU A 253 -24.13 -17.25 -1.08
C LEU A 253 -23.12 -16.28 -1.72
N ILE A 254 -22.84 -16.50 -3.01
CA ILE A 254 -21.88 -15.69 -3.78
C ILE A 254 -22.63 -14.62 -4.55
N ALA A 255 -22.47 -13.37 -4.13
CA ALA A 255 -22.95 -12.21 -4.85
C ALA A 255 -22.00 -11.88 -6.02
N ASN A 256 -22.54 -11.32 -7.11
CA ASN A 256 -21.75 -10.80 -8.23
C ASN A 256 -20.61 -11.73 -8.69
N LYS A 257 -20.92 -13.00 -9.01
CA LYS A 257 -19.93 -14.04 -9.37
C LYS A 257 -18.92 -13.57 -10.44
N SER A 258 -19.37 -12.78 -11.40
CA SER A 258 -18.54 -12.17 -12.45
C SER A 258 -17.46 -11.21 -11.94
N LEU A 259 -17.57 -10.71 -10.70
CA LEU A 259 -16.57 -9.85 -10.08
C LEU A 259 -15.47 -10.60 -9.35
N VAL A 260 -15.62 -11.91 -9.10
CA VAL A 260 -14.64 -12.67 -8.32
C VAL A 260 -13.27 -12.59 -8.97
N PHE A 261 -13.15 -12.92 -10.26
CA PHE A 261 -11.87 -12.86 -10.94
C PHE A 261 -11.30 -11.42 -11.06
N PRO A 262 -12.07 -10.39 -11.50
CA PRO A 262 -11.62 -9.01 -11.47
C PRO A 262 -11.12 -8.53 -10.09
N LEU A 263 -11.79 -8.91 -9.01
CA LEU A 263 -11.40 -8.58 -7.64
C LEU A 263 -10.06 -9.20 -7.26
N LEU A 264 -9.87 -10.49 -7.53
CA LEU A 264 -8.60 -11.18 -7.28
C LEU A 264 -7.47 -10.54 -8.09
N TRP A 265 -7.75 -10.24 -9.36
CA TRP A 265 -6.77 -9.70 -10.31
C TRP A 265 -6.23 -8.33 -9.89
N VAL A 266 -7.10 -7.40 -9.48
CA VAL A 266 -6.66 -6.07 -8.99
C VAL A 266 -5.95 -6.18 -7.63
N SER A 267 -6.40 -7.08 -6.75
CA SER A 267 -5.83 -7.27 -5.42
C SER A 267 -4.40 -7.81 -5.51
N GLU A 268 -4.16 -8.82 -6.34
CA GLU A 268 -2.81 -9.34 -6.59
C GLU A 268 -1.90 -8.24 -7.13
N ARG A 269 -2.36 -7.47 -8.13
CA ARG A 269 -1.55 -6.43 -8.78
C ARG A 269 -1.20 -5.29 -7.86
N GLY A 270 -2.18 -4.78 -7.12
CA GLY A 270 -1.95 -3.72 -6.15
C GLY A 270 -0.93 -4.16 -5.11
N TYR A 271 -1.07 -5.39 -4.60
CA TYR A 271 -0.19 -5.92 -3.57
C TYR A 271 1.22 -6.27 -4.09
N ALA A 272 1.32 -6.93 -5.25
CA ALA A 272 2.60 -7.25 -5.88
C ALA A 272 3.38 -5.97 -6.21
N MET A 273 2.71 -4.95 -6.74
CA MET A 273 3.33 -3.65 -7.03
C MET A 273 3.88 -2.98 -5.77
N HIS A 274 3.13 -2.97 -4.67
CA HIS A 274 3.62 -2.43 -3.40
C HIS A 274 4.86 -3.16 -2.86
N LEU A 275 5.02 -4.44 -3.20
CA LEU A 275 6.18 -5.25 -2.81
C LEU A 275 7.32 -5.24 -3.84
N GLY A 276 7.17 -4.54 -4.97
CA GLY A 276 8.13 -4.60 -6.08
C GLY A 276 8.19 -5.98 -6.77
N LEU A 277 7.14 -6.78 -6.63
CA LEU A 277 7.02 -8.13 -7.19
C LEU A 277 6.20 -8.13 -8.49
N SER A 278 6.32 -9.22 -9.22
CA SER A 278 5.54 -9.49 -10.43
C SER A 278 4.27 -10.27 -10.11
N PRO A 279 3.10 -9.90 -10.66
CA PRO A 279 1.89 -10.71 -10.58
C PRO A 279 2.08 -12.08 -11.25
N SER A 280 1.36 -13.10 -10.77
CA SER A 280 1.40 -14.47 -11.30
C SER A 280 0.61 -14.65 -12.60
N TYR A 281 -0.45 -13.85 -12.80
CA TYR A 281 -1.27 -13.86 -14.00
C TYR A 281 -1.19 -12.52 -14.72
N VAL A 282 -1.01 -12.51 -16.04
CA VAL A 282 -0.69 -11.29 -16.82
C VAL A 282 -1.89 -10.70 -17.56
N ASP A 283 -2.76 -11.56 -18.09
CA ASP A 283 -3.85 -11.14 -18.97
C ASP A 283 -4.92 -10.35 -18.20
N PRO A 284 -5.45 -9.25 -18.75
CA PRO A 284 -6.50 -8.48 -18.10
C PRO A 284 -7.85 -9.22 -18.13
N PRO A 285 -8.74 -8.99 -17.15
CA PRO A 285 -10.07 -9.58 -17.16
C PRO A 285 -10.90 -9.07 -18.35
N ALA A 286 -11.77 -9.92 -18.90
CA ALA A 286 -12.73 -9.54 -19.94
C ALA A 286 -13.82 -8.63 -19.36
N LEU A 287 -13.79 -7.33 -19.73
CA LEU A 287 -14.68 -6.30 -19.17
C LEU A 287 -15.98 -6.11 -19.97
N GLU A 288 -15.99 -6.49 -21.26
CA GLU A 288 -17.02 -6.12 -22.24
C GLU A 288 -18.42 -6.62 -21.87
N SER A 289 -18.54 -7.85 -21.37
CA SER A 289 -19.82 -8.42 -20.94
C SER A 289 -20.38 -7.74 -19.69
N LEU A 290 -19.50 -7.22 -18.82
CA LEU A 290 -19.88 -6.69 -17.51
C LEU A 290 -20.23 -5.20 -17.53
N GLU A 291 -19.69 -4.45 -18.49
CA GLU A 291 -20.00 -3.02 -18.66
C GLU A 291 -21.35 -2.74 -19.33
N ASN A 292 -21.83 -3.70 -20.13
CA ASN A 292 -23.04 -3.60 -20.93
C ASN A 292 -24.27 -4.25 -20.26
N ALA A 293 -24.10 -4.84 -19.07
CA ALA A 293 -25.20 -5.43 -18.32
C ALA A 293 -26.22 -4.34 -17.93
N PRO A 294 -27.53 -4.57 -18.12
CA PRO A 294 -28.56 -3.62 -17.68
C PRO A 294 -28.67 -3.62 -16.15
N GLY A 295 -28.69 -2.43 -15.53
CA GLY A 295 -28.92 -2.30 -14.08
C GLY A 295 -27.70 -2.60 -13.20
N ILE A 296 -26.48 -2.38 -13.68
CA ILE A 296 -25.22 -2.60 -12.93
C ILE A 296 -25.26 -1.89 -11.57
N ASP A 297 -25.11 -2.68 -10.51
CA ASP A 297 -24.95 -2.21 -9.13
C ASP A 297 -23.76 -1.23 -9.01
N ILE A 298 -23.93 -0.18 -8.20
CA ILE A 298 -22.88 0.80 -7.87
C ILE A 298 -21.59 0.12 -7.39
N HIS A 299 -21.70 -1.01 -6.68
CA HIS A 299 -20.55 -1.74 -6.16
C HIS A 299 -19.77 -2.46 -7.27
N VAL A 300 -20.48 -2.98 -8.27
CA VAL A 300 -19.90 -3.59 -9.48
C VAL A 300 -19.17 -2.51 -10.27
N GLN A 301 -19.82 -1.37 -10.53
CA GLN A 301 -19.22 -0.30 -11.30
C GLN A 301 -17.97 0.30 -10.62
N GLY A 302 -17.93 0.38 -9.29
CA GLY A 302 -16.77 0.87 -8.55
C GLY A 302 -15.54 -0.04 -8.70
N LEU A 303 -15.74 -1.36 -8.69
CA LEU A 303 -14.66 -2.31 -8.94
C LEU A 303 -14.20 -2.28 -10.40
N LEU A 304 -15.12 -2.15 -11.36
CA LEU A 304 -14.80 -2.00 -12.78
C LEU A 304 -13.91 -0.79 -13.05
N ASP A 305 -14.23 0.35 -12.44
CA ASP A 305 -13.44 1.58 -12.55
C ASP A 305 -12.01 1.36 -12.03
N LEU A 306 -11.84 0.63 -10.92
CA LEU A 306 -10.53 0.24 -10.40
C LEU A 306 -9.78 -0.69 -11.35
N VAL A 307 -10.47 -1.69 -11.92
CA VAL A 307 -9.87 -2.62 -12.90
C VAL A 307 -9.33 -1.85 -14.11
N LYS A 308 -10.06 -0.87 -14.64
CA LYS A 308 -9.62 -0.03 -15.76
C LYS A 308 -8.32 0.71 -15.47
N LEU A 309 -8.16 1.24 -14.26
CA LEU A 309 -6.92 1.89 -13.85
C LEU A 309 -5.75 0.91 -13.94
N PHE A 310 -5.90 -0.28 -13.38
CA PHE A 310 -4.86 -1.31 -13.44
C PHE A 310 -4.62 -1.83 -14.86
N VAL A 311 -5.63 -1.92 -15.72
CA VAL A 311 -5.46 -2.29 -17.15
C VAL A 311 -4.66 -1.22 -17.89
N ALA A 312 -4.97 0.07 -17.70
CA ALA A 312 -4.20 1.16 -18.30
C ALA A 312 -2.76 1.19 -17.77
N PHE A 313 -2.56 0.90 -16.49
CA PHE A 313 -1.24 0.86 -15.86
C PHE A 313 -0.42 -0.38 -16.25
N ASN A 314 -1.05 -1.53 -16.48
CA ASN A 314 -0.40 -2.82 -16.81
C ASN A 314 0.56 -2.70 -18.01
N GLN A 315 0.31 -1.73 -18.90
CA GLN A 315 1.16 -1.44 -20.05
C GLN A 315 2.61 -1.10 -19.65
N ILE A 316 2.88 -0.62 -18.44
CA ILE A 316 4.24 -0.37 -17.93
C ILE A 316 4.89 -1.63 -17.40
N SER A 317 4.17 -2.39 -16.57
CA SER A 317 4.69 -3.60 -15.90
C SER A 317 5.05 -4.72 -16.88
N VAL A 318 4.32 -4.82 -18.00
CA VAL A 318 4.62 -5.77 -19.07
C VAL A 318 5.79 -5.27 -19.94
N ARG A 319 5.80 -3.97 -20.30
CA ARG A 319 6.89 -3.38 -21.11
C ARG A 319 8.23 -3.32 -20.41
N ARG A 320 8.26 -3.24 -19.07
CA ARG A 320 9.51 -3.36 -18.29
C ARG A 320 10.17 -4.75 -18.44
N ARG A 321 9.41 -5.78 -18.83
CA ARG A 321 9.88 -7.16 -18.98
C ARG A 321 10.14 -7.56 -20.44
N SER A 322 9.41 -6.99 -21.39
CA SER A 322 9.73 -7.12 -22.80
C SER A 322 10.96 -6.27 -23.11
N GLN A 323 12.04 -6.84 -23.64
CA GLN A 323 13.18 -6.09 -24.20
C GLN A 323 12.79 -5.33 -25.49
N ASP A 324 11.56 -4.83 -25.56
CA ASP A 324 11.02 -4.16 -26.73
C ASP A 324 11.61 -2.75 -26.77
N GLU A 325 12.12 -2.34 -27.93
CA GLU A 325 12.86 -1.09 -28.17
C GLU A 325 11.97 0.17 -28.10
N MET A 326 10.91 0.17 -27.27
CA MET A 326 10.07 1.36 -27.08
C MET A 326 10.77 2.36 -26.15
N ASN A 327 10.82 3.61 -26.61
CA ASN A 327 11.36 4.73 -25.84
C ASN A 327 10.63 4.88 -24.49
N PRO A 328 11.36 4.87 -23.35
CA PRO A 328 10.75 5.03 -22.03
C PRO A 328 9.91 6.27 -21.83
N LEU A 329 10.29 7.36 -22.50
CA LEU A 329 9.52 8.59 -22.52
C LEU A 329 8.09 8.34 -23.03
N THR A 330 7.95 7.66 -24.16
CA THR A 330 6.65 7.47 -24.83
C THR A 330 5.70 6.63 -23.99
N TYR A 331 6.13 5.50 -23.44
CA TYR A 331 5.20 4.68 -22.66
C TYR A 331 4.78 5.35 -21.35
N LEU A 332 5.69 6.08 -20.68
CA LEU A 332 5.35 6.79 -19.44
C LEU A 332 4.35 7.92 -19.70
N THR A 333 4.55 8.71 -20.77
CA THR A 333 3.63 9.78 -21.14
C THR A 333 2.28 9.25 -21.61
N ASP A 334 2.27 8.17 -22.39
CA ASP A 334 1.04 7.56 -22.87
C ASP A 334 0.21 6.99 -21.72
N THR A 335 0.85 6.31 -20.77
CA THR A 335 0.15 5.76 -19.61
C THR A 335 -0.33 6.86 -18.67
N GLU A 336 0.46 7.92 -18.45
CA GLU A 336 -0.02 9.06 -17.64
C GLU A 336 -1.23 9.73 -18.29
N THR A 337 -1.18 9.96 -19.61
CA THR A 337 -2.30 10.54 -20.35
C THR A 337 -3.53 9.67 -20.20
N LYS A 338 -3.41 8.34 -20.40
CA LYS A 338 -4.51 7.39 -20.22
C LYS A 338 -5.09 7.49 -18.81
N LEU A 339 -4.26 7.40 -17.77
CA LEU A 339 -4.72 7.49 -16.38
C LEU A 339 -5.43 8.81 -16.07
N SER A 340 -4.89 9.93 -16.54
CA SER A 340 -5.45 11.26 -16.31
C SER A 340 -6.77 11.50 -17.05
N THR A 341 -6.94 10.91 -18.24
CA THR A 341 -8.17 11.05 -19.04
C THR A 341 -9.18 9.91 -18.85
N LEU A 342 -8.84 8.89 -18.06
CA LEU A 342 -9.71 7.73 -17.85
C LEU A 342 -11.03 8.19 -17.23
N PHE A 343 -12.12 7.93 -17.94
CA PHE A 343 -13.47 8.17 -17.46
C PHE A 343 -13.85 7.10 -16.44
N LEU A 344 -13.99 7.51 -15.17
CA LEU A 344 -14.51 6.67 -14.09
C LEU A 344 -15.99 7.03 -13.91
N LYS A 345 -16.89 6.08 -14.11
CA LYS A 345 -18.34 6.37 -14.16
C LYS A 345 -18.86 6.92 -12.83
N LEU A 346 -18.23 6.54 -11.73
CA LEU A 346 -18.61 6.94 -10.38
C LEU A 346 -17.80 8.14 -9.85
N ALA A 347 -16.95 8.80 -10.64
CA ALA A 347 -15.99 9.81 -10.15
C ALA A 347 -16.61 10.92 -9.29
N ASP A 348 -17.85 11.32 -9.55
CA ASP A 348 -18.52 12.41 -8.83
C ASP A 348 -19.29 11.94 -7.58
N GLN A 349 -19.39 10.63 -7.35
CA GLN A 349 -20.06 10.07 -6.18
C GLN A 349 -19.10 10.00 -5.00
N VAL A 350 -19.60 10.28 -3.79
CA VAL A 350 -18.83 10.11 -2.55
C VAL A 350 -19.11 8.71 -2.01
N SER A 351 -18.21 7.78 -2.29
CA SER A 351 -18.24 6.41 -1.77
C SER A 351 -16.84 5.87 -1.49
N THR A 352 -16.72 4.91 -0.56
CA THR A 352 -15.45 4.23 -0.27
C THR A 352 -14.72 3.80 -1.55
N ARG A 353 -15.45 3.25 -2.54
CA ARG A 353 -14.88 2.82 -3.83
C ARG A 353 -14.32 3.95 -4.69
N THR A 354 -14.99 5.08 -4.73
CA THR A 354 -14.51 6.24 -5.49
C THR A 354 -13.24 6.82 -4.86
N ALA A 355 -13.14 6.83 -3.52
CA ALA A 355 -11.89 7.17 -2.84
C ALA A 355 -10.76 6.18 -3.19
N ASP A 356 -11.02 4.86 -3.18
CA ASP A 356 -10.05 3.83 -3.60
C ASP A 356 -9.51 4.10 -5.01
N CYS A 357 -10.41 4.41 -5.96
CA CYS A 357 -10.04 4.71 -7.34
C CYS A 357 -9.20 5.99 -7.45
N HIS A 358 -9.61 7.08 -6.79
CA HIS A 358 -8.86 8.33 -6.81
C HIS A 358 -7.47 8.16 -6.18
N ILE A 359 -7.39 7.55 -5.00
CA ILE A 359 -6.12 7.28 -4.30
C ILE A 359 -5.22 6.43 -5.19
N THR A 360 -5.75 5.34 -5.75
CA THR A 360 -4.99 4.43 -6.62
C THR A 360 -4.50 5.13 -7.88
N ARG A 361 -5.32 5.97 -8.52
CA ARG A 361 -4.93 6.73 -9.72
C ARG A 361 -3.78 7.70 -9.43
N GLU A 362 -3.91 8.52 -8.39
CA GLU A 362 -2.88 9.51 -8.06
C GLU A 362 -1.58 8.83 -7.58
N TRP A 363 -1.69 7.71 -6.87
CA TRP A 363 -0.54 6.88 -6.52
C TRP A 363 0.15 6.27 -7.75
N MET A 364 -0.61 5.71 -8.70
CA MET A 364 -0.05 5.22 -9.96
C MET A 364 0.69 6.32 -10.72
N ARG A 365 0.12 7.53 -10.81
CA ARG A 365 0.79 8.69 -11.42
C ARG A 365 2.10 9.04 -10.70
N THR A 366 2.14 8.94 -9.37
CA THR A 366 3.38 9.11 -8.59
C THR A 366 4.43 8.06 -8.94
N ILE A 367 4.04 6.79 -9.13
CA ILE A 367 4.96 5.73 -9.57
C ILE A 367 5.53 6.04 -10.97
N LEU A 368 4.71 6.52 -11.92
CA LEU A 368 5.21 6.93 -13.25
C LEU A 368 6.30 7.98 -13.15
N TRP A 369 6.07 8.96 -12.29
CA TRP A 369 7.01 10.05 -12.08
C TRP A 369 8.29 9.57 -11.39
N GLN A 370 8.19 8.67 -10.41
CA GLN A 370 9.35 8.05 -9.78
C GLN A 370 10.17 7.22 -10.78
N GLU A 371 9.51 6.55 -11.73
CA GLU A 371 10.20 5.86 -12.83
C GLU A 371 10.88 6.85 -13.79
N ALA A 372 10.21 7.94 -14.16
CA ALA A 372 10.84 8.99 -14.96
C ALA A 372 12.05 9.60 -14.25
N LEU A 373 11.98 9.77 -12.93
CA LEU A 373 13.09 10.23 -12.08
C LEU A 373 14.25 9.24 -12.08
N SER A 374 13.98 7.94 -11.89
CA SER A 374 15.01 6.89 -11.84
C SER A 374 15.75 6.75 -13.17
N LEU A 375 15.05 6.99 -14.28
CA LEU A 375 15.61 7.00 -15.63
C LEU A 375 16.28 8.33 -16.03
N GLY A 376 16.26 9.35 -15.16
CA GLY A 376 16.87 10.66 -15.43
C GLY A 376 16.16 11.47 -16.52
N LEU A 377 14.86 11.25 -16.72
CA LEU A 377 14.07 11.88 -17.78
C LEU A 377 13.49 13.24 -17.39
N LEU A 378 13.64 13.65 -16.12
CA LEU A 378 13.02 14.88 -15.62
C LEU A 378 13.75 16.15 -16.07
N SER A 379 12.98 17.17 -16.42
CA SER A 379 13.47 18.52 -16.69
C SER A 379 12.47 19.57 -16.25
N SER A 380 12.94 20.65 -15.62
CA SER A 380 12.11 21.81 -15.26
C SER A 380 11.54 22.55 -16.47
N SER A 381 12.11 22.35 -17.66
CA SER A 381 11.66 22.96 -18.92
C SER A 381 10.88 21.99 -19.82
N SER A 382 10.55 20.78 -19.32
CA SER A 382 9.75 19.82 -20.08
C SER A 382 8.34 20.36 -20.31
N SER A 383 7.81 20.19 -21.53
CA SER A 383 6.41 20.47 -21.85
C SER A 383 5.45 19.41 -21.30
N THR A 384 5.96 18.23 -20.96
CA THR A 384 5.18 17.11 -20.47
C THR A 384 5.21 17.06 -18.95
N ALA A 385 4.04 17.21 -18.31
CA ALA A 385 3.91 17.38 -16.87
C ALA A 385 4.58 16.25 -16.06
N VAL A 386 4.35 14.98 -16.42
CA VAL A 386 4.96 13.81 -15.73
C VAL A 386 6.49 13.77 -15.82
N MET A 387 7.10 14.58 -16.70
CA MET A 387 8.55 14.72 -16.86
C MET A 387 9.10 15.98 -16.17
N THR A 388 8.36 16.59 -15.26
CA THR A 388 8.77 17.78 -14.52
C THR A 388 8.97 17.50 -13.03
N PHE A 389 9.81 18.29 -12.37
CA PHE A 389 9.95 18.24 -10.91
C PHE A 389 8.72 18.79 -10.18
N SER A 390 7.81 19.53 -10.83
CA SER A 390 6.59 20.05 -10.20
C SER A 390 5.42 19.07 -10.22
N PHE A 391 5.55 17.94 -10.91
CA PHE A 391 4.47 16.96 -11.05
C PHE A 391 3.91 16.42 -9.72
N PRO A 392 4.74 16.11 -8.68
CA PRO A 392 4.21 15.68 -7.39
C PRO A 392 3.27 16.70 -6.73
N ALA A 393 3.45 18.00 -7.00
CA ALA A 393 2.54 19.04 -6.50
C ALA A 393 1.19 19.00 -7.24
N GLN A 394 1.19 18.72 -8.54
CA GLN A 394 -0.04 18.51 -9.31
C GLN A 394 -0.80 17.28 -8.80
N VAL A 395 -0.14 16.13 -8.70
CA VAL A 395 -0.76 14.88 -8.21
C VAL A 395 -1.33 15.05 -6.80
N SER A 396 -0.59 15.71 -5.92
CA SER A 396 -1.04 15.98 -4.54
C SER A 396 -2.24 16.91 -4.47
N ARG A 397 -2.30 17.95 -5.31
CA ARG A 397 -3.46 18.83 -5.43
C ARG A 397 -4.68 18.08 -5.94
N ASP A 398 -4.50 17.25 -6.97
CA ASP A 398 -5.57 16.47 -7.57
C ASP A 398 -6.11 15.44 -6.54
N LEU A 399 -5.22 14.78 -5.78
CA LEU A 399 -5.59 13.89 -4.68
C LEU A 399 -6.40 14.62 -3.58
N LEU A 400 -5.95 15.80 -3.14
CA LEU A 400 -6.68 16.61 -2.17
C LEU A 400 -8.06 17.02 -2.67
N HIS A 401 -8.16 17.39 -3.94
CA HIS A 401 -9.43 17.75 -4.56
C HIS A 401 -10.40 16.57 -4.53
N SER A 402 -9.93 15.37 -4.90
CA SER A 402 -10.73 14.14 -4.82
C SER A 402 -11.12 13.81 -3.39
N LEU A 403 -10.21 13.93 -2.42
CA LEU A 403 -10.46 13.54 -1.03
C LEU A 403 -11.24 14.58 -0.20
N ARG A 404 -11.56 15.76 -0.76
CA ARG A 404 -12.14 16.89 0.00
C ARG A 404 -13.46 16.54 0.70
N CYS A 405 -14.32 15.73 0.06
CA CYS A 405 -15.65 15.38 0.58
C CYS A 405 -15.67 14.12 1.45
N PHE A 406 -14.54 13.42 1.59
CA PHE A 406 -14.47 12.15 2.33
C PHE A 406 -14.16 12.39 3.80
N SER A 407 -14.96 11.82 4.69
CA SER A 407 -14.72 11.79 6.14
C SER A 407 -13.73 10.67 6.51
N GLU A 408 -13.31 10.65 7.77
CA GLU A 408 -12.50 9.55 8.31
C GLU A 408 -13.24 8.20 8.20
N THR A 409 -14.56 8.21 8.45
CA THR A 409 -15.41 7.02 8.36
C THR A 409 -15.58 6.50 6.93
N ASP A 410 -15.45 7.35 5.92
CA ASP A 410 -15.53 6.93 4.51
C ASP A 410 -14.22 6.27 4.04
N LEU A 411 -13.10 6.65 4.65
CA LEU A 411 -11.77 6.15 4.30
C LEU A 411 -11.35 4.96 5.17
N LEU A 412 -11.91 4.81 6.38
CA LEU A 412 -11.62 3.68 7.27
C LEU A 412 -11.77 2.32 6.57
N PRO A 413 -12.83 2.04 5.78
CA PRO A 413 -13.00 0.73 5.17
C PRO A 413 -12.05 0.45 4.01
N LEU A 414 -11.23 1.42 3.59
CA LEU A 414 -10.13 1.21 2.65
C LEU A 414 -8.92 0.51 3.29
N GLY A 415 -8.72 0.72 4.59
CA GLY A 415 -7.65 0.10 5.36
C GLY A 415 -6.26 0.64 5.04
N ARG A 416 -5.25 0.03 5.68
CA ARG A 416 -3.85 0.51 5.72
C ARG A 416 -3.15 0.68 4.37
N ASP A 417 -3.46 -0.15 3.37
CA ASP A 417 -2.84 -0.13 2.04
C ASP A 417 -3.13 1.17 1.28
N GLN A 418 -4.37 1.67 1.31
CA GLN A 418 -4.69 2.94 0.65
C GLN A 418 -4.06 4.13 1.37
N LEU A 419 -3.86 4.01 2.68
CA LEU A 419 -3.14 5.01 3.47
C LEU A 419 -1.65 5.05 3.13
N LEU A 420 -1.04 3.89 2.90
CA LEU A 420 0.34 3.79 2.40
C LEU A 420 0.49 4.47 1.03
N LYS A 421 -0.46 4.26 0.12
CA LYS A 421 -0.48 4.97 -1.17
C LYS A 421 -0.55 6.48 -1.02
N CYS A 422 -1.46 6.98 -0.17
CA CYS A 422 -1.54 8.41 0.12
C CYS A 422 -0.26 8.96 0.78
N PHE A 423 0.35 8.19 1.69
CA PHE A 423 1.63 8.53 2.30
C PHE A 423 2.73 8.64 1.24
N GLU A 424 2.81 7.71 0.28
CA GLU A 424 3.79 7.76 -0.81
C GLU A 424 3.63 9.02 -1.67
N VAL A 425 2.40 9.41 -2.01
CA VAL A 425 2.10 10.67 -2.72
C VAL A 425 2.60 11.88 -1.91
N ALA A 426 2.22 11.95 -0.62
CA ALA A 426 2.61 13.06 0.25
C ALA A 426 4.13 13.10 0.49
N ASN A 427 4.76 11.93 0.62
CA ASN A 427 6.20 11.82 0.82
C ASN A 427 6.98 12.25 -0.44
N ALA A 428 6.53 11.86 -1.63
CA ALA A 428 7.12 12.30 -2.90
C ALA A 428 7.03 13.82 -3.07
N LEU A 429 5.90 14.43 -2.69
CA LEU A 429 5.76 15.88 -2.65
C LEU A 429 6.74 16.50 -1.66
N ALA A 430 6.83 15.96 -0.45
CA ALA A 430 7.71 16.49 0.57
C ALA A 430 9.18 16.45 0.13
N ASP A 431 9.64 15.33 -0.42
CA ASP A 431 11.01 15.18 -0.96
C ASP A 431 11.29 16.19 -2.07
N THR A 432 10.33 16.37 -2.97
CA THR A 432 10.44 17.34 -4.07
C THR A 432 10.59 18.77 -3.55
N VAL A 433 9.74 19.18 -2.59
CA VAL A 433 9.74 20.55 -2.04
C VAL A 433 10.98 20.82 -1.20
N LEU A 434 11.52 19.82 -0.51
CA LEU A 434 12.77 19.94 0.24
C LEU A 434 13.99 20.09 -0.69
N LEU A 435 13.95 19.46 -1.86
CA LEU A 435 15.06 19.49 -2.83
C LEU A 435 14.99 20.67 -3.80
N THR A 436 13.82 21.26 -4.02
CA THR A 436 13.68 22.47 -4.84
C THR A 436 13.81 23.71 -3.97
N SER A 437 14.69 24.65 -4.38
CA SER A 437 14.75 25.95 -3.73
C SER A 437 13.39 26.64 -3.88
N ALA A 438 12.81 27.09 -2.77
CA ALA A 438 11.50 27.74 -2.75
C ALA A 438 11.53 28.97 -3.67
N GLY A 439 11.06 28.81 -4.91
CA GLY A 439 10.79 29.93 -5.79
C GLY A 439 9.72 30.77 -5.14
N THR A 440 10.01 32.05 -4.91
CA THR A 440 9.02 33.00 -4.40
C THR A 440 7.91 33.11 -5.46
N HIS A 441 6.79 32.42 -5.26
CA HIS A 441 5.62 32.66 -6.10
C HIS A 441 5.14 34.08 -5.81
N PRO A 442 5.04 34.97 -6.81
CA PRO A 442 4.72 36.38 -6.60
C PRO A 442 3.24 36.63 -6.22
N GLY A 443 2.51 35.64 -5.67
CA GLY A 443 1.10 35.77 -5.31
C GLY A 443 0.67 34.92 -4.11
N PHE A 444 -0.49 35.24 -3.53
CA PHE A 444 -1.13 34.52 -2.41
C PHE A 444 -1.78 33.17 -2.83
N GLY A 445 -1.39 32.61 -3.96
CA GLY A 445 -1.91 31.32 -4.43
C GLY A 445 -1.51 30.16 -3.52
N LEU A 446 -2.31 29.10 -3.53
CA LEU A 446 -1.95 27.85 -2.86
C LEU A 446 -0.81 27.17 -3.61
N GLY A 447 0.23 26.78 -2.88
CA GLY A 447 1.45 26.16 -3.42
C GLY A 447 1.72 24.74 -2.90
N PRO A 448 2.83 24.11 -3.34
CA PRO A 448 3.23 22.78 -2.91
C PRO A 448 3.28 22.58 -1.38
N GLN A 449 3.70 23.60 -0.63
CA GLN A 449 3.75 23.55 0.84
C GLN A 449 2.36 23.47 1.46
N ASP A 450 1.37 24.18 0.89
CA ASP A 450 -0.01 24.15 1.37
C ASP A 450 -0.64 22.78 1.09
N PHE A 451 -0.38 22.23 -0.10
CA PHE A 451 -0.86 20.89 -0.46
C PHE A 451 -0.27 19.82 0.46
N LEU A 452 1.03 19.89 0.76
CA LEU A 452 1.65 18.94 1.69
C LEU A 452 1.04 19.03 3.08
N HIS A 453 0.84 20.25 3.59
CA HIS A 453 0.24 20.43 4.92
C HIS A 453 -1.21 19.93 4.96
N ALA A 454 -2.01 20.23 3.94
CA ALA A 454 -3.38 19.73 3.84
C ALA A 454 -3.43 18.20 3.74
N LEU A 455 -2.52 17.57 2.98
CA LEU A 455 -2.42 16.11 2.91
C LEU A 455 -2.03 15.52 4.26
N TYR A 456 -1.04 16.11 4.94
CA TYR A 456 -0.64 15.68 6.27
C TYR A 456 -1.81 15.71 7.25
N GLN A 457 -2.59 16.80 7.27
CA GLN A 457 -3.79 16.89 8.13
C GLN A 457 -4.84 15.85 7.76
N LYS A 458 -5.08 15.64 6.46
CA LYS A 458 -6.05 14.64 5.99
C LYS A 458 -5.67 13.22 6.38
N LEU A 459 -4.38 12.90 6.39
CA LEU A 459 -3.85 11.58 6.70
C LEU A 459 -3.58 11.36 8.20
N LEU A 460 -3.54 12.42 9.00
CA LEU A 460 -3.15 12.36 10.41
C LEU A 460 -3.91 11.31 11.25
N PRO A 461 -5.26 11.19 11.17
CA PRO A 461 -6.00 10.21 11.98
C PRO A 461 -5.54 8.76 11.75
N PHE A 462 -5.13 8.48 10.52
CA PHE A 462 -4.71 7.15 10.11
C PHE A 462 -3.23 6.87 10.43
N LEU A 463 -2.39 7.91 10.37
CA LEU A 463 -0.98 7.81 10.73
C LEU A 463 -0.78 7.59 12.24
N GLU A 464 -1.78 7.85 13.09
CA GLU A 464 -1.68 7.60 14.53
C GLU A 464 -1.40 6.15 14.88
N GLN A 465 -1.81 5.23 13.99
CA GLN A 465 -1.60 3.80 14.14
C GLN A 465 -0.20 3.33 13.65
N ASP A 466 0.53 4.19 12.93
CA ASP A 466 1.87 3.91 12.41
C ASP A 466 2.84 5.04 12.77
N THR A 467 3.49 4.88 13.93
CA THR A 467 4.40 5.91 14.48
C THR A 467 5.58 6.21 13.56
N ILE A 468 6.01 5.27 12.73
CA ILE A 468 7.13 5.44 11.80
C ILE A 468 6.69 6.37 10.66
N LEU A 469 5.60 6.05 9.98
CA LEU A 469 5.07 6.87 8.89
C LEU A 469 4.68 8.27 9.41
N LYS A 470 4.05 8.34 10.59
CA LYS A 470 3.72 9.61 11.26
C LYS A 470 4.96 10.46 11.49
N SER A 471 6.04 9.85 12.00
CA SER A 471 7.30 10.55 12.28
C SER A 471 7.93 11.09 10.99
N ILE A 472 8.00 10.28 9.94
CA ILE A 472 8.59 10.68 8.65
C ILE A 472 7.82 11.86 8.04
N LEU A 473 6.50 11.72 7.88
CA LEU A 473 5.72 12.76 7.19
C LEU A 473 5.63 14.03 8.04
N ARG A 474 5.49 13.91 9.37
CA ARG A 474 5.50 15.06 10.27
C ARG A 474 6.83 15.81 10.21
N GLY A 475 7.96 15.09 10.24
CA GLY A 475 9.30 15.68 10.17
C GLY A 475 9.49 16.47 8.88
N LYS A 476 9.23 15.84 7.73
CA LYS A 476 9.36 16.49 6.42
C LYS A 476 8.40 17.67 6.26
N THR A 477 7.14 17.52 6.68
CA THR A 477 6.15 18.61 6.61
C THR A 477 6.57 19.80 7.47
N ALA A 478 7.09 19.56 8.68
CA ALA A 478 7.58 20.62 9.53
C ALA A 478 8.77 21.36 8.91
N GLU A 479 9.74 20.63 8.35
CA GLU A 479 10.90 21.21 7.67
C GLU A 479 10.48 22.05 6.46
N VAL A 480 9.58 21.52 5.61
CA VAL A 480 9.01 22.26 4.46
C VAL A 480 8.33 23.54 4.89
N LEU A 481 7.52 23.52 5.96
CA LEU A 481 6.81 24.70 6.44
C LEU A 481 7.75 25.74 7.06
N VAL A 482 8.84 25.31 7.69
CA VAL A 482 9.89 26.21 8.22
C VAL A 482 10.69 26.86 7.09
N MET A 483 10.97 26.12 6.01
CA MET A 483 11.67 26.63 4.83
C MET A 483 10.78 27.50 3.92
N ALA A 484 9.45 27.44 4.10
CA ALA A 484 8.52 28.20 3.27
C ALA A 484 8.73 29.72 3.43
N PRO A 485 8.69 30.49 2.33
CA PRO A 485 8.85 31.93 2.41
C PRO A 485 7.74 32.56 3.24
N ALA A 486 8.10 33.51 4.09
CA ALA A 486 7.15 34.25 4.89
C ALA A 486 6.29 35.15 3.98
N ARG A 487 5.09 34.69 3.63
CA ARG A 487 4.17 35.38 2.70
C ARG A 487 3.84 36.81 3.12
N LEU A 488 3.80 37.08 4.44
CA LEU A 488 3.58 38.42 4.99
C LEU A 488 4.79 39.34 4.81
N LEU A 489 6.01 38.80 4.74
CA LEU A 489 7.24 39.59 4.57
C LEU A 489 7.60 39.81 3.09
N THR A 490 7.09 38.98 2.17
CA THR A 490 7.35 39.08 0.73
C THR A 490 6.30 39.89 -0.03
N ARG A 491 5.35 40.53 0.67
CA ARG A 491 4.38 41.45 0.07
C ARG A 491 5.11 42.65 -0.52
N GLN A 492 5.30 42.69 -1.84
CA GLN A 492 5.36 43.97 -2.52
C GLN A 492 3.96 44.58 -2.40
N VAL A 493 3.84 45.65 -1.63
CA VAL A 493 2.63 46.47 -1.64
C VAL A 493 2.59 47.08 -3.03
N ASP A 494 1.73 46.57 -3.91
CA ASP A 494 1.37 47.32 -5.12
C ASP A 494 0.57 48.55 -4.64
N GLU A 495 1.30 49.63 -4.36
CA GLU A 495 0.77 50.89 -3.85
C GLU A 495 0.29 51.82 -4.99
N HIS A 496 0.10 51.31 -6.22
CA HIS A 496 -0.23 52.13 -7.39
C HIS A 496 -1.40 51.59 -8.21
N GLN A 497 -2.56 51.41 -7.59
CA GLN A 497 -3.81 51.32 -8.35
C GLN A 497 -5.05 51.69 -7.54
N GLN A 498 -5.06 52.90 -6.96
CA GLN A 498 -6.27 53.62 -6.57
C GLN A 498 -5.87 55.05 -6.24
N ASP A 499 -5.84 55.93 -7.24
CA ASP A 499 -6.02 57.38 -7.07
C ASP A 499 -5.97 58.08 -8.45
N HIS A 500 -6.90 57.74 -9.34
CA HIS A 500 -7.29 58.64 -10.44
C HIS A 500 -8.76 58.44 -10.79
N GLU A 501 -9.63 58.64 -9.81
CA GLU A 501 -11.07 58.75 -10.07
C GLU A 501 -11.74 59.75 -9.12
N TYR A 502 -11.13 60.91 -8.88
CA TYR A 502 -11.80 62.06 -8.24
C TYR A 502 -11.13 63.38 -8.61
N CYS A 503 -11.44 63.91 -9.79
CA CYS A 503 -11.60 65.36 -10.05
C CYS A 503 -11.73 65.63 -11.54
N SER A 504 -12.96 65.66 -12.07
CA SER A 504 -13.36 66.50 -13.21
C SER A 504 -14.87 66.46 -13.36
N CYS A 505 -15.58 67.04 -12.41
CA CYS A 505 -16.96 67.48 -12.60
C CYS A 505 -17.27 68.62 -11.62
N ASN A 506 -17.05 69.85 -12.08
CA ASN A 506 -17.90 71.03 -11.87
C ASN A 506 -17.10 72.31 -12.09
N GLN A 507 -17.25 72.92 -13.26
CA GLN A 507 -17.43 74.36 -13.38
C GLN A 507 -18.24 74.64 -14.65
N THR A 508 -19.54 74.80 -14.45
CA THR A 508 -20.48 75.42 -15.38
C THR A 508 -20.51 76.94 -15.17
N ASN A 509 -20.80 77.63 -16.28
CA ASN A 509 -21.32 78.99 -16.42
C ASN A 509 -20.33 80.17 -16.30
N SER A 510 -19.95 80.71 -17.46
CA SER A 510 -20.59 81.93 -18.01
C SER A 510 -20.34 82.10 -19.49
#